data_AF-A0A7S9ZBY9-F1
#
_entry.id   AF-A0A7S9ZBY9-F1
#
_cell.length_a   1.000
_cell.length_b   1.000
_cell.length_c   1.000
_cell.angle_alpha   90.00
_cell.angle_beta   90.00
_cell.angle_gamma   90.00
#
_symmetry.space_group_name_H-M   'P 1'
#
loop_
_entity.id
_entity.type
_entity.pdbx_description
1 polymer ?
#
loop_
_entity_poly.entity_id
_entity_poly.type
_entity_poly.pdbx_seq_one_letter_code
_entity_poly.pdbx_strand_id
1 'polypeptide(L)' 'MAHLNWPALYRVALRDLGLSVSDFWSLTPHELTMIYDAQALPGQVLRRSDLEALMAQFPDHHASPKG' A
#
# COMPACT_ATOMS: atom_id res chain seq x y z
N MET A 1 16.53 2.35 -24.02
CA MET A 1 16.48 3.47 -23.05
C MET A 1 15.19 3.34 -22.27
N ALA A 2 15.25 3.23 -20.94
CA ALA A 2 14.06 3.09 -20.13
C ALA A 2 13.26 4.39 -20.17
N HIS A 3 12.06 4.37 -20.76
CA HIS A 3 11.16 5.49 -20.72
C HIS A 3 10.63 5.61 -19.29
N LEU A 4 10.75 6.78 -18.68
CA LEU A 4 10.28 6.98 -17.32
C LEU A 4 8.76 6.73 -17.27
N ASN A 5 8.33 5.79 -16.43
CA ASN A 5 6.92 5.45 -16.30
C ASN A 5 6.22 6.52 -15.44
N TRP A 6 5.89 7.64 -16.07
CA TRP A 6 5.21 8.77 -15.44
C TRP A 6 3.90 8.37 -14.73
N PRO A 7 3.02 7.53 -15.32
CA PRO A 7 1.84 7.05 -14.60
C PRO A 7 2.16 6.31 -13.31
N ALA A 8 3.19 5.47 -13.31
CA ALA A 8 3.61 4.74 -12.11
C ALA A 8 4.14 5.69 -11.02
N LEU A 9 4.94 6.69 -11.40
CA LEU A 9 5.44 7.71 -10.48
C LEU A 9 4.30 8.52 -9.85
N TYR A 10 3.34 8.97 -10.65
CA TYR A 10 2.18 9.70 -10.15
C TYR A 10 1.35 8.86 -9.18
N ARG A 11 1.17 7.57 -9.48
CA ARG A 11 0.45 6.65 -8.60
C ARG A 11 1.16 6.48 -7.26
N VAL A 12 2.48 6.28 -7.28
CA VAL A 12 3.26 6.15 -6.04
C VAL A 12 3.19 7.44 -5.21
N ALA A 13 3.44 8.59 -5.84
CA ALA A 13 3.44 9.87 -5.13
C ALA A 13 2.08 10.20 -4.49
N LEU A 14 0.99 10.09 -5.26
CA LEU A 14 -0.33 10.51 -4.79
C LEU A 14 -1.03 9.46 -3.93
N ARG A 15 -0.86 8.17 -4.24
CA ARG A 15 -1.61 7.09 -3.57
C ARG A 15 -0.81 6.44 -2.46
N ASP A 16 0.45 6.10 -2.73
CA ASP A 16 1.24 5.28 -1.81
C ASP A 16 2.01 6.16 -0.80
N LEU A 17 2.42 7.37 -1.21
CA LEU A 17 3.08 8.36 -0.34
C LEU A 17 2.16 9.47 0.18
N GLY A 18 0.95 9.62 -0.40
CA GLY A 18 -0.02 10.64 0.01
C GLY A 18 0.43 12.09 -0.22
N LEU A 19 1.38 12.31 -1.13
CA LEU A 19 1.89 13.64 -1.46
C LEU A 19 0.85 14.45 -2.22
N SER A 20 0.84 15.77 -2.02
CA SER A 20 0.11 16.67 -2.92
C SER A 20 0.84 16.79 -4.26
N VAL A 21 0.13 17.19 -5.31
CA VAL A 21 0.73 17.41 -6.64
C VAL A 21 1.81 18.49 -6.57
N SER A 22 1.64 19.53 -5.75
CA SER A 22 2.65 20.59 -5.58
C SER A 22 3.92 20.11 -4.89
N ASP A 23 3.77 19.24 -3.88
CA ASP A 23 4.93 18.70 -3.15
C ASP A 23 5.73 17.78 -4.06
N PHE A 24 5.06 16.95 -4.86
CA PHE A 24 5.72 16.10 -5.85
C PHE A 24 6.60 16.89 -6.82
N TRP A 25 6.14 18.05 -7.32
CA TRP A 25 6.92 18.88 -8.23
C TRP A 25 8.03 19.70 -7.55
N SER A 26 7.96 19.84 -6.24
CA SER A 26 8.98 20.55 -5.46
C SER A 26 10.14 19.63 -5.03
N LEU A 27 9.92 18.32 -5.05
CA LEU A 27 10.90 17.31 -4.65
C LEU A 27 11.83 16.93 -5.81
N THR A 28 13.09 16.70 -5.48
CA THR A 28 14.02 16.06 -6.40
C THR A 28 13.71 14.56 -6.53
N PRO A 29 14.05 13.91 -7.66
CA PRO A 29 13.89 12.46 -7.80
C PRO A 29 14.60 11.65 -6.70
N HIS A 30 15.72 12.16 -6.19
CA HIS A 30 16.48 11.52 -5.11
C HIS A 30 15.73 11.52 -3.78
N GLU A 31 15.16 12.67 -3.40
CA GLU A 31 14.34 12.78 -2.19
C GLU A 31 13.08 11.90 -2.28
N LEU A 32 12.47 11.81 -3.46
CA LEU A 32 11.32 10.93 -3.69
C LEU A 32 11.69 9.45 -3.46
N THR A 33 12.85 9.00 -3.94
CA THR A 33 13.34 7.65 -3.66
C THR A 33 13.63 7.41 -2.19
N MET A 34 14.17 8.39 -1.47
CA MET A 34 14.43 8.27 -0.02
C MET A 34 13.12 8.14 0.77
N ILE A 35 12.12 8.97 0.45
CA ILE A 35 10.79 8.90 1.08
C ILE A 35 10.12 7.56 0.76
N TYR A 36 10.21 7.09 -0.49
CA TYR A 36 9.68 5.79 -0.88
C TYR A 36 10.35 4.63 -0.14
N ASP A 37 11.66 4.61 -0.04
CA ASP A 37 12.39 3.55 0.66
C ASP A 37 12.11 3.56 2.18
N ALA A 38 11.95 4.74 2.77
CA ALA A 38 11.57 4.90 4.18
C ALA A 38 10.13 4.48 4.48
N GLN A 39 9.20 4.66 3.52
CA GLN A 39 7.78 4.33 3.66
C GLN A 39 7.41 2.97 3.06
N ALA A 40 8.30 2.35 2.29
CA ALA A 40 8.19 0.99 1.81
C ALA A 40 8.42 0.01 2.96
N LEU A 41 7.57 0.09 3.97
CA LEU A 41 7.18 -1.10 4.69
C LEU A 41 6.72 -2.07 3.60
N PRO A 42 7.28 -3.30 3.50
CA PRO A 42 6.73 -4.29 2.63
C PRO A 42 5.28 -4.46 3.06
N GLY A 43 4.35 -3.85 2.31
CA GLY A 43 2.94 -4.04 2.52
C GLY A 43 2.77 -5.54 2.41
N GLN A 44 2.57 -6.19 3.56
CA GLN A 44 2.56 -7.63 3.63
C GLN A 44 1.33 -8.05 2.84
N VAL A 45 1.55 -8.42 1.58
CA VAL A 45 0.50 -8.89 0.70
C VAL A 45 -0.13 -10.05 1.45
N LEU A 46 -1.40 -9.91 1.83
CA LEU A 46 -2.10 -10.92 2.61
C LEU A 46 -2.03 -12.23 1.83
N ARG A 47 -1.18 -13.15 2.28
CA ARG A 47 -1.04 -14.44 1.63
C ARG A 47 -2.22 -15.29 2.00
N ARG A 48 -2.46 -16.34 1.22
CA ARG A 48 -3.53 -17.29 1.53
C ARG A 48 -3.38 -17.88 2.95
N SER A 49 -2.15 -18.17 3.36
CA SER A 49 -1.82 -18.61 4.72
C SER A 49 -2.19 -17.60 5.80
N ASP A 50 -1.97 -16.31 5.53
CA ASP A 50 -2.23 -15.23 6.48
C ASP A 50 -3.74 -15.07 6.69
N LEU A 51 -4.51 -15.20 5.61
CA LEU A 51 -5.97 -15.22 5.66
C LEU A 51 -6.50 -16.44 6.44
N GLU A 52 -5.95 -17.63 6.22
CA GLU A 52 -6.34 -18.84 6.95
C GLU A 52 -6.06 -18.71 8.46
N ALA A 53 -4.91 -18.14 8.83
CA ALA A 53 -4.59 -17.83 10.22
C ALA A 53 -5.56 -16.81 10.84
N LEU A 54 -6.05 -15.85 10.05
CA LEU A 54 -7.05 -14.87 10.49
C LEU A 54 -8.40 -15.54 10.75
N MET A 55 -8.86 -16.40 9.83
CA MET A 55 -10.13 -17.13 9.96
C MET A 55 -10.15 -18.05 11.18
N ALA A 56 -9.00 -18.67 11.51
CA ALA A 56 -8.88 -19.49 12.71
C ALA A 56 -8.94 -18.66 14.01
N GLN A 57 -8.40 -17.44 13.99
CA GLN A 57 -8.43 -16.53 15.14
C GLN A 57 -9.81 -15.91 15.36
N PHE A 58 -10.57 -15.67 14.29
CA PHE A 58 -11.89 -15.07 14.32
C PHE A 58 -12.93 -15.99 13.67
N PRO A 59 -13.28 -17.12 14.31
CA PRO A 59 -14.28 -18.03 13.76
C PRO A 59 -15.67 -17.38 13.78
N ASP A 60 -16.37 -17.42 12.65
CA ASP A 60 -17.76 -16.95 12.58
C ASP A 60 -18.65 -17.84 13.45
N HIS A 61 -19.21 -17.26 14.51
CA HIS A 61 -20.28 -17.89 15.26
C HIS A 61 -21.61 -17.53 14.59
N HIS A 62 -22.29 -18.51 14.00
CA HIS A 62 -23.66 -18.32 13.54
C HIS A 62 -24.50 -17.81 14.72
N ALA A 63 -24.96 -16.55 14.64
CA ALA A 63 -25.95 -16.02 15.55
C ALA A 63 -27.13 -17.00 15.55
N SER A 64 -27.46 -17.51 16.73
CA SER A 64 -28.55 -18.47 16.94
C SER A 64 -29.83 -18.02 16.23
N PRO A 65 -30.65 -18.95 15.71
CA PRO A 65 -31.86 -18.59 15.00
C PRO A 65 -32.74 -17.74 15.92
N LYS A 66 -33.10 -16.54 15.45
CA LYS A 66 -34.14 -15.73 16.08
C LYS A 66 -35.42 -16.56 16.09
N GLY A 67 -35.80 -17.04 17.27
CA GLY A 67 -37.15 -17.53 17.56
C GLY A 67 -38.15 -16.39 17.59
#